data_AF-A0A2J0KUQ3-F1
#
_entry.id   AF-A0A2J0KUQ3-F1
#
_cell.length_a   1.000
_cell.length_b   1.000
_cell.length_c   1.000
_cell.angle_alpha   90.00
_cell.angle_beta   90.00
_cell.angle_gamma   90.00
#
_symmetry.space_group_name_H-M   'P 1'
#
loop_
_entity.id
_entity.type
_entity.pdbx_description
1 polymer ?
#
loop_
_entity_poly.entity_id
_entity_poly.type
_entity_poly.pdbx_seq_one_letter_code
_entity_poly.pdbx_strand_id
1 'polypeptide(L)'
;MKRVPWSISTTVRNPERLRDFLRVLKQLEGSDFKSENQIQYQVLLIKERLYSPTKIPSSHRSLIDDFAKEIPLDIARKIFDFQHYEDPPMRGRQSVNPLNKLGFSIAKDMAGTIKITSLGNLFISPESDIGYIFFKSLLKLQFPNPWSDDFTDKKGFNIRPFIAVLHLINKIKKLSREEFSIFCPTLVHFKDIDKYSKYILKLRSLKSKSEKDKFIKKFLKEFYGTKSLDRIQIDNLFDYGDNAMRYFRLTRYFRIAKQPLGRWMIELEPARNN
;
A
#
# COMPACT_ATOMS: atom_id res chain seq x y z
N MET A 1 1.63 23.35 -8.23
CA MET A 1 0.83 22.31 -7.55
C MET A 1 1.79 21.30 -6.92
N LYS A 2 1.59 20.92 -5.65
CA LYS A 2 2.53 20.07 -4.91
C LYS A 2 2.45 18.63 -5.42
N ARG A 3 3.56 18.07 -5.93
CA ARG A 3 3.60 16.64 -6.29
C ARG A 3 3.62 15.80 -5.01
N VAL A 4 3.07 14.60 -5.11
CA VAL A 4 3.07 13.61 -4.04
C VAL A 4 3.62 12.30 -4.59
N PRO A 5 4.35 11.51 -3.80
CA PRO A 5 4.75 10.16 -4.22
C PRO A 5 3.51 9.25 -4.30
N TRP A 6 3.54 8.24 -5.17
CA TRP A 6 2.51 7.20 -5.11
C TRP A 6 2.73 6.26 -3.94
N SER A 7 1.65 5.66 -3.47
CA SER A 7 1.67 4.55 -2.52
C SER A 7 0.53 3.57 -2.83
N ILE A 8 0.74 2.29 -2.54
CA ILE A 8 -0.31 1.27 -2.71
C ILE A 8 -1.30 1.40 -1.54
N SER A 9 -0.81 1.26 -0.32
CA SER A 9 -1.57 1.48 0.91
C SER A 9 -0.61 1.87 2.02
N THR A 10 -1.13 2.35 3.15
CA THR A 10 -0.39 2.38 4.42
C THR A 10 -1.16 1.73 5.56
N THR A 11 -2.45 1.45 5.36
CA THR A 11 -3.35 0.80 6.32
C THR A 11 -2.93 -0.65 6.60
N VAL A 12 -2.66 -1.42 5.55
CA VAL A 12 -2.29 -2.84 5.66
C VAL A 12 -0.93 -3.05 5.02
N ARG A 13 0.11 -3.11 5.87
CA ARG A 13 1.52 -3.30 5.46
C ARG A 13 1.87 -4.76 5.17
N ASN A 14 1.11 -5.74 5.67
CA ASN A 14 1.22 -7.13 5.22
C ASN A 14 0.11 -7.42 4.20
N PRO A 15 0.40 -7.46 2.89
CA PRO A 15 -0.61 -7.65 1.85
C PRO A 15 -1.43 -8.95 1.99
N GLU A 16 -0.89 -10.01 2.59
CA GLU A 16 -1.62 -11.28 2.76
C GLU A 16 -2.82 -11.13 3.70
N ARG A 17 -2.74 -10.22 4.69
CA ARG A 17 -3.85 -9.90 5.59
C ARG A 17 -5.08 -9.34 4.87
N LEU A 18 -4.90 -8.82 3.65
CA LEU A 18 -6.03 -8.35 2.85
C LEU A 18 -7.03 -9.47 2.54
N ARG A 19 -6.60 -10.74 2.56
CA ARG A 19 -7.50 -11.87 2.32
C ARG A 19 -8.59 -11.94 3.38
N ASP A 20 -8.22 -11.83 4.65
CA ASP A 20 -9.18 -11.89 5.75
C ASP A 20 -10.00 -10.60 5.86
N PHE A 21 -9.39 -9.44 5.57
CA PHE A 21 -10.14 -8.18 5.44
C PHE A 21 -11.24 -8.28 4.37
N LEU A 22 -10.96 -8.96 3.25
CA LEU A 22 -11.91 -9.16 2.17
C LEU A 22 -12.99 -10.20 2.53
N ARG A 23 -12.63 -11.25 3.27
CA ARG A 23 -13.61 -12.23 3.83
C ARG A 23 -14.60 -11.55 4.76
N VAL A 24 -14.13 -10.62 5.60
CA VAL A 24 -15.02 -9.82 6.44
C VAL A 24 -15.91 -8.90 5.61
N LEU A 25 -15.35 -8.21 4.61
CA LEU A 25 -16.14 -7.34 3.74
C LEU A 25 -17.21 -8.12 2.96
N LYS A 26 -16.91 -9.36 2.55
CA LYS A 26 -17.83 -10.25 1.83
C LYS A 26 -19.11 -10.52 2.63
N GLN A 27 -19.07 -10.50 3.96
CA GLN A 27 -20.26 -10.66 4.81
C GLN A 27 -21.28 -9.52 4.63
N LEU A 28 -20.83 -8.37 4.12
CA LEU A 28 -21.66 -7.20 3.84
C LEU A 28 -22.00 -7.06 2.35
N GLU A 29 -21.64 -8.03 1.50
CA GLU A 29 -21.93 -7.95 0.07
C GLU A 29 -23.44 -7.82 -0.20
N GLY A 30 -23.80 -6.92 -1.13
CA GLY A 30 -25.19 -6.60 -1.43
C GLY A 30 -25.77 -5.45 -0.60
N SER A 31 -25.19 -5.12 0.56
CA SER A 31 -25.55 -3.92 1.34
C SER A 31 -24.93 -2.66 0.75
N ASP A 32 -25.48 -1.48 1.04
CA ASP A 32 -24.84 -0.21 0.65
C ASP A 32 -23.52 0.03 1.41
N PHE A 33 -22.58 0.76 0.82
CA PHE A 33 -21.35 1.14 1.52
C PHE A 33 -21.43 2.57 2.08
N LYS A 34 -22.46 2.84 2.88
CA LYS A 34 -22.71 4.12 3.56
C LYS A 34 -22.25 4.10 5.01
N SER A 35 -22.45 5.21 5.73
CA SER A 35 -21.95 5.42 7.10
C SER A 35 -22.18 4.22 8.04
N GLU A 36 -23.37 3.64 8.07
CA GLU A 36 -23.67 2.49 8.94
C GLU A 36 -22.81 1.27 8.58
N ASN A 37 -22.82 0.85 7.31
CA ASN A 37 -22.04 -0.30 6.85
C ASN A 37 -20.52 -0.04 6.84
N GLN A 38 -20.09 1.21 6.73
CA GLN A 38 -18.70 1.62 6.92
C GLN A 38 -18.25 1.41 8.38
N ILE A 39 -19.09 1.79 9.35
CA ILE A 39 -18.85 1.52 10.78
C ILE A 39 -18.90 0.02 11.04
N GLN A 40 -19.95 -0.65 10.56
CA GLN A 40 -20.14 -2.09 10.75
C GLN A 40 -18.96 -2.90 10.21
N TYR A 41 -18.42 -2.53 9.05
CA TYR A 41 -17.21 -3.18 8.52
C TYR A 41 -16.03 -3.08 9.50
N GLN A 42 -15.81 -1.90 10.07
CA GLN A 42 -14.72 -1.71 11.04
C GLN A 42 -14.97 -2.49 12.35
N VAL A 43 -16.21 -2.55 12.82
CA VAL A 43 -16.61 -3.33 13.99
C VAL A 43 -16.38 -4.83 13.75
N LEU A 44 -16.73 -5.35 12.58
CA LEU A 44 -16.46 -6.74 12.21
C LEU A 44 -14.94 -7.02 12.14
N LEU A 45 -14.12 -6.09 11.66
CA LEU A 45 -12.66 -6.26 11.69
C LEU A 45 -12.11 -6.34 13.12
N ILE A 46 -12.72 -5.63 14.08
CA ILE A 46 -12.37 -5.75 15.51
C ILE A 46 -12.81 -7.11 16.05
N LYS A 47 -14.05 -7.52 15.74
CA LYS A 47 -14.61 -8.83 16.12
C LYS A 47 -13.68 -9.98 15.70
N GLU A 48 -13.21 -9.94 14.45
CA GLU A 48 -12.32 -10.95 13.88
C GLU A 48 -10.82 -10.75 14.23
N ARG A 49 -10.50 -9.80 15.13
CA ARG A 49 -9.12 -9.49 15.56
C ARG A 49 -8.18 -9.07 14.41
N LEU A 50 -8.76 -8.62 13.30
CA LEU A 50 -8.04 -8.12 12.13
C LEU A 50 -7.68 -6.64 12.27
N TYR A 51 -8.27 -5.93 13.21
CA TYR A 51 -7.93 -4.57 13.58
C TYR A 51 -7.75 -4.46 15.09
N SER A 52 -6.66 -3.81 15.52
CA SER A 52 -6.34 -3.59 16.93
C SER A 52 -6.64 -2.14 17.31
N PRO A 53 -7.70 -1.88 18.10
CA PRO A 53 -8.02 -0.54 18.60
C PRO A 53 -6.95 -0.05 19.59
N THR A 54 -6.78 1.27 19.70
CA THR A 54 -5.75 1.85 20.59
C THR A 54 -6.25 2.02 22.01
N LYS A 55 -7.53 2.34 22.18
CA LYS A 55 -8.17 2.50 23.50
C LYS A 55 -8.99 1.26 23.82
N ILE A 56 -8.59 0.46 24.80
CA ILE A 56 -9.36 -0.73 25.19
C ILE A 56 -9.86 -0.50 26.63
N PRO A 57 -11.18 -0.55 26.89
CA PRO A 57 -11.71 -0.52 28.25
C PRO A 57 -11.12 -1.65 29.10
N SER A 58 -10.73 -1.36 30.33
CA SER A 58 -10.11 -2.34 31.24
C SER A 58 -10.98 -3.59 31.44
N SER A 59 -12.31 -3.43 31.43
CA SER A 59 -13.30 -4.51 31.54
C SER A 59 -13.25 -5.52 30.39
N HIS A 60 -12.73 -5.14 29.22
CA HIS A 60 -12.70 -5.98 28.02
C HIS A 60 -11.28 -6.42 27.62
N ARG A 61 -10.24 -5.96 28.34
CA ARG A 61 -8.84 -6.26 27.99
C ARG A 61 -8.54 -7.77 28.07
N SER A 62 -9.01 -8.46 29.10
CA SER A 62 -8.80 -9.91 29.22
C SER A 62 -9.41 -10.71 28.06
N LEU A 63 -10.56 -10.28 27.53
CA LEU A 63 -11.16 -10.90 26.35
C LEU A 63 -10.35 -10.64 25.08
N ILE A 64 -9.81 -9.43 24.93
CA ILE A 64 -8.99 -9.08 23.75
C ILE A 64 -7.62 -9.74 23.80
N ASP A 65 -7.02 -9.93 24.96
CA ASP A 65 -5.71 -10.56 25.07
C ASP A 65 -5.78 -12.10 24.98
N ASP A 66 -6.96 -12.69 25.21
CA ASP A 66 -7.21 -14.13 25.10
C ASP A 66 -7.65 -14.54 23.68
N PHE A 67 -6.70 -15.03 22.90
CA PHE A 67 -6.92 -15.48 21.52
C PHE A 67 -7.79 -16.74 21.39
N ALA A 68 -8.02 -17.49 22.47
CA ALA A 68 -8.91 -18.66 22.44
C ALA A 68 -10.39 -18.26 22.51
N LYS A 69 -10.69 -17.02 22.91
CA LYS A 69 -12.07 -16.52 23.03
C LYS A 69 -12.49 -15.69 21.81
N GLU A 70 -13.70 -15.94 21.35
CA GLU A 70 -14.37 -15.09 20.37
C GLU A 70 -14.79 -13.76 21.00
N ILE A 71 -14.70 -12.68 20.24
CA ILE A 71 -15.21 -11.37 20.64
C ILE A 71 -16.67 -11.28 20.16
N PRO A 72 -17.66 -11.10 21.03
CA PRO A 72 -19.04 -10.86 20.61
C PRO A 72 -19.18 -9.55 19.84
N LEU A 73 -20.14 -9.48 18.91
CA LEU A 73 -20.35 -8.31 18.05
C LEU A 73 -20.67 -7.04 18.86
N ASP A 74 -21.50 -7.15 19.91
CA ASP A 74 -21.87 -6.03 20.77
C ASP A 74 -20.65 -5.50 21.56
N ILE A 75 -19.74 -6.38 21.98
CA ILE A 75 -18.49 -6.00 22.62
C ILE A 75 -17.56 -5.32 21.63
N ALA A 76 -17.42 -5.85 20.41
CA ALA A 76 -16.64 -5.21 19.36
C ALA A 76 -17.16 -3.79 19.04
N ARG A 77 -18.49 -3.60 19.02
CA ARG A 77 -19.12 -2.28 18.86
C ARG A 77 -18.79 -1.34 20.02
N LYS A 78 -18.91 -1.80 21.27
CA LYS A 78 -18.54 -1.02 22.47
C LYS A 78 -17.07 -0.57 22.42
N ILE A 79 -16.16 -1.46 22.03
CA ILE A 79 -14.73 -1.13 21.89
C ILE A 79 -14.50 -0.08 20.79
N PHE A 80 -15.20 -0.21 19.66
CA PHE A 80 -15.14 0.77 18.58
C PHE A 80 -15.64 2.16 19.03
N ASP A 81 -16.79 2.21 19.71
CA ASP A 81 -17.36 3.47 20.18
C ASP A 81 -16.46 4.14 21.25
N PHE A 82 -15.79 3.34 22.08
CA PHE A 82 -14.80 3.80 23.07
C PHE A 82 -13.54 4.45 22.46
N GLN A 83 -13.33 4.34 21.15
CA GLN A 83 -12.24 5.05 20.48
C GLN A 83 -12.49 6.57 20.44
N HIS A 84 -13.76 6.98 20.40
CA HIS A 84 -14.20 8.36 20.17
C HIS A 84 -13.57 8.94 18.89
N TYR A 85 -13.75 8.24 17.76
CA TYR A 85 -13.28 8.73 16.47
C TYR A 85 -14.07 9.98 16.04
N GLU A 86 -13.37 11.00 15.54
CA GLU A 86 -14.00 12.22 14.99
C GLU A 86 -14.89 11.92 13.78
N ASP A 87 -14.42 11.04 12.89
CA ASP A 87 -15.19 10.50 11.76
C ASP A 87 -15.15 8.96 11.83
N PRO A 88 -16.09 8.33 12.56
CA PRO A 88 -16.14 6.88 12.70
C PRO A 88 -16.27 6.13 11.34
N PRO A 89 -17.14 6.56 10.41
CA PRO A 89 -17.23 5.96 9.07
C PRO A 89 -15.90 5.98 8.28
N MET A 90 -15.02 6.98 8.50
CA MET A 90 -13.70 7.02 7.87
C MET A 90 -12.88 5.75 8.08
N ARG A 91 -13.03 5.09 9.22
CA ARG A 91 -12.26 3.88 9.56
C ARG A 91 -12.58 2.73 8.61
N GLY A 92 -13.86 2.49 8.34
CA GLY A 92 -14.30 1.53 7.32
C GLY A 92 -13.75 1.88 5.93
N ARG A 93 -13.82 3.17 5.56
CA ARG A 93 -13.27 3.66 4.27
C ARG A 93 -11.75 3.42 4.15
N GLN A 94 -11.00 3.65 5.22
CA GLN A 94 -9.55 3.43 5.27
C GLN A 94 -9.20 1.94 5.17
N SER A 95 -9.98 1.07 5.83
CA SER A 95 -9.80 -0.39 5.79
C SER A 95 -10.12 -0.99 4.42
N VAL A 96 -11.14 -0.48 3.72
CA VAL A 96 -11.51 -0.99 2.40
C VAL A 96 -10.67 -0.40 1.26
N ASN A 97 -10.04 0.77 1.45
CA ASN A 97 -9.24 1.45 0.43
C ASN A 97 -8.25 0.52 -0.32
N PRO A 98 -7.41 -0.29 0.35
CA PRO A 98 -6.52 -1.22 -0.36
C PRO A 98 -7.28 -2.27 -1.19
N LEU A 99 -8.41 -2.78 -0.71
CA LEU A 99 -9.22 -3.78 -1.41
C LEU A 99 -9.81 -3.20 -2.72
N ASN A 100 -10.35 -1.99 -2.65
CA ASN A 100 -10.85 -1.28 -3.82
C ASN A 100 -9.72 -0.94 -4.80
N LYS A 101 -8.60 -0.42 -4.28
CA LYS A 101 -7.47 0.02 -5.11
C LYS A 101 -6.81 -1.13 -5.87
N LEU A 102 -6.78 -2.32 -5.30
CA LEU A 102 -6.28 -3.55 -5.93
C LEU A 102 -7.34 -4.25 -6.81
N GLY A 103 -8.55 -3.70 -6.89
CA GLY A 103 -9.63 -4.25 -7.71
C GLY A 103 -10.21 -5.54 -7.15
N PHE A 104 -10.15 -5.77 -5.84
CA PHE A 104 -10.77 -6.92 -5.20
C PHE A 104 -12.24 -6.68 -4.85
N SER A 105 -12.60 -5.44 -4.51
CA SER A 105 -13.96 -5.03 -4.18
C SER A 105 -14.37 -3.74 -4.89
N ILE A 106 -15.67 -3.50 -4.93
CA ILE A 106 -16.29 -2.20 -5.18
C ILE A 106 -17.11 -1.89 -3.94
N ALA A 107 -16.56 -1.08 -3.04
CA ALA A 107 -17.20 -0.66 -1.80
C ALA A 107 -16.91 0.82 -1.59
N LYS A 108 -17.74 1.67 -2.20
CA LYS A 108 -17.62 3.13 -2.17
C LYS A 108 -19.02 3.71 -2.10
N ASP A 109 -19.19 4.77 -1.32
CA ASP A 109 -20.47 5.42 -1.07
C ASP A 109 -21.26 5.70 -2.37
N MET A 110 -20.59 6.32 -3.36
CA MET A 110 -21.17 6.66 -4.65
C MET A 110 -21.32 5.48 -5.64
N ALA A 111 -20.84 4.28 -5.30
CA ALA A 111 -20.82 3.13 -6.21
C ALA A 111 -21.99 2.15 -6.00
N GLY A 112 -22.89 2.46 -5.07
CA GLY A 112 -24.04 1.62 -4.73
C GLY A 112 -23.69 0.53 -3.72
N THR A 113 -24.17 -0.69 -3.96
CA THR A 113 -23.97 -1.82 -3.07
C THR A 113 -22.55 -2.38 -3.13
N ILE A 114 -22.09 -2.91 -2.01
CA ILE A 114 -20.80 -3.60 -1.87
C ILE A 114 -20.81 -4.80 -2.82
N LYS A 115 -19.77 -4.91 -3.65
CA LYS A 115 -19.55 -6.04 -4.57
C LYS A 115 -18.15 -6.58 -4.41
N ILE A 116 -18.02 -7.90 -4.26
CA ILE A 116 -16.73 -8.56 -4.37
C ILE A 116 -16.52 -8.97 -5.83
N THR A 117 -15.44 -8.48 -6.43
CA THR A 117 -15.15 -8.75 -7.84
C THR A 117 -14.82 -10.22 -8.08
N SER A 118 -14.80 -10.68 -9.33
CA SER A 118 -14.32 -12.04 -9.65
C SER A 118 -12.90 -12.30 -9.16
N LEU A 119 -12.01 -11.30 -9.24
CA LEU A 119 -10.65 -11.41 -8.71
C LEU A 119 -10.64 -11.48 -7.18
N GLY A 120 -11.52 -10.72 -6.52
CA GLY A 120 -11.68 -10.76 -5.07
C GLY A 120 -12.24 -12.10 -4.55
N ASN A 121 -13.23 -12.67 -5.24
CA ASN A 121 -13.76 -14.01 -4.91
C ASN A 121 -12.69 -15.08 -5.11
N LEU A 122 -11.91 -15.01 -6.19
CA LEU A 122 -10.75 -15.89 -6.39
C LEU A 122 -9.72 -15.72 -5.26
N PHE A 123 -9.48 -14.50 -4.80
CA PHE A 123 -8.51 -14.24 -3.72
C PHE A 123 -8.87 -14.92 -2.39
N ILE A 124 -10.16 -14.97 -2.02
CA ILE A 124 -10.61 -15.61 -0.79
C ILE A 124 -10.90 -17.11 -0.93
N SER A 125 -11.00 -17.63 -2.16
CA SER A 125 -11.23 -19.06 -2.46
C SER A 125 -10.11 -19.98 -1.95
N PRO A 126 -10.38 -21.26 -1.67
CA PRO A 126 -9.36 -22.24 -1.28
C PRO A 126 -8.24 -22.42 -2.33
N GLU A 127 -8.56 -22.31 -3.62
CA GLU A 127 -7.66 -22.54 -4.77
C GLU A 127 -6.80 -21.30 -5.13
N SER A 128 -6.79 -20.28 -4.26
CA SER A 128 -6.12 -19.00 -4.47
C SER A 128 -4.59 -19.12 -4.63
N ASP A 129 -4.07 -18.84 -5.84
CA ASP A 129 -2.65 -18.50 -6.04
C ASP A 129 -2.45 -16.99 -5.79
N ILE A 130 -2.10 -16.66 -4.55
CA ILE A 130 -1.82 -15.29 -4.10
C ILE A 130 -0.86 -14.57 -5.05
N GLY A 131 0.18 -15.26 -5.54
CA GLY A 131 1.17 -14.62 -6.40
C GLY A 131 0.59 -14.23 -7.76
N TYR A 132 -0.21 -15.11 -8.36
CA TYR A 132 -0.92 -14.82 -9.60
C TYR A 132 -1.94 -13.69 -9.42
N ILE A 133 -2.72 -13.71 -8.34
CA ILE A 133 -3.73 -12.68 -8.06
C ILE A 133 -3.11 -11.30 -7.90
N PHE A 134 -2.07 -11.18 -7.07
CA PHE A 134 -1.38 -9.91 -6.88
C PHE A 134 -0.67 -9.45 -8.15
N PHE A 135 -0.11 -10.37 -8.95
CA PHE A 135 0.44 -10.03 -10.26
C PHE A 135 -0.64 -9.41 -11.16
N LYS A 136 -1.82 -10.04 -11.31
CA LYS A 136 -2.92 -9.52 -12.14
C LYS A 136 -3.43 -8.17 -11.65
N SER A 137 -3.52 -7.99 -10.33
CA SER A 137 -3.93 -6.72 -9.71
C SER A 137 -2.91 -5.61 -9.96
N LEU A 138 -1.64 -5.83 -9.62
CA LEU A 138 -0.57 -4.83 -9.72
C LEU A 138 -0.21 -4.50 -11.17
N LEU A 139 -0.39 -5.43 -12.11
CA LEU A 139 -0.25 -5.17 -13.54
C LEU A 139 -1.26 -4.13 -14.06
N LYS A 140 -2.46 -4.11 -13.48
CA LYS A 140 -3.56 -3.20 -13.85
C LYS A 140 -3.61 -1.92 -13.00
N LEU A 141 -2.98 -1.93 -11.81
CA LEU A 141 -2.91 -0.75 -10.96
C LEU A 141 -2.23 0.40 -11.71
N GLN A 142 -2.95 1.51 -11.84
CA GLN A 142 -2.50 2.69 -12.56
C GLN A 142 -2.87 3.97 -11.82
N PHE A 143 -2.06 5.02 -12.04
CA PHE A 143 -2.31 6.38 -11.59
C PHE A 143 -2.18 7.32 -12.80
N PRO A 144 -3.22 8.10 -13.14
CA PRO A 144 -4.47 8.28 -12.41
C PRO A 144 -5.36 7.03 -12.42
N ASN A 145 -6.08 6.85 -11.32
CA ASN A 145 -7.14 5.86 -11.21
C ASN A 145 -8.47 6.62 -11.19
N PRO A 146 -9.41 6.37 -12.11
CA PRO A 146 -10.73 7.04 -12.11
C PRO A 146 -11.52 6.91 -10.80
N TRP A 147 -11.15 5.94 -9.95
CA TRP A 147 -11.82 5.67 -8.67
C TRP A 147 -11.17 6.37 -7.46
N SER A 148 -10.08 7.12 -7.65
CA SER A 148 -9.32 7.80 -6.59
C SER A 148 -8.77 9.16 -7.02
N ASP A 149 -8.99 10.17 -6.17
CA ASP A 149 -8.47 11.53 -6.34
C ASP A 149 -7.07 11.73 -5.69
N ASP A 150 -6.49 10.66 -5.15
CA ASP A 150 -5.21 10.70 -4.45
C ASP A 150 -4.06 11.01 -5.42
N PHE A 151 -4.10 10.41 -6.62
CA PHE A 151 -3.00 10.38 -7.59
C PHE A 151 -3.47 10.80 -8.99
N THR A 152 -3.93 12.04 -9.13
CA THR A 152 -4.53 12.55 -10.37
C THR A 152 -3.51 13.01 -11.43
N ASP A 153 -3.97 13.14 -12.66
CA ASP A 153 -3.24 13.77 -13.78
C ASP A 153 -2.79 15.21 -13.45
N LYS A 154 -3.63 15.98 -12.74
CA LYS A 154 -3.29 17.33 -12.24
C LYS A 154 -2.04 17.33 -11.34
N LYS A 155 -1.79 16.23 -10.61
CA LYS A 155 -0.59 16.02 -9.79
C LYS A 155 0.60 15.46 -10.58
N GLY A 156 0.44 15.29 -11.90
CA GLY A 156 1.46 14.80 -12.83
C GLY A 156 1.52 13.28 -12.99
N PHE A 157 0.52 12.55 -12.49
CA PHE A 157 0.50 11.09 -12.61
C PHE A 157 0.16 10.64 -14.03
N ASN A 158 0.96 9.69 -14.52
CA ASN A 158 0.68 8.89 -15.71
C ASN A 158 1.60 7.67 -15.66
N ILE A 159 1.21 6.67 -14.87
CA ILE A 159 2.07 5.54 -14.54
C ILE A 159 1.29 4.29 -14.14
N ARG A 160 1.85 3.13 -14.46
CA ARG A 160 1.55 1.84 -13.80
C ARG A 160 2.73 1.49 -12.89
N PRO A 161 2.65 1.72 -11.57
CA PRO A 161 3.81 1.69 -10.68
C PRO A 161 4.62 0.39 -10.78
N PHE A 162 3.94 -0.76 -10.76
CA PHE A 162 4.59 -2.07 -10.83
C PHE A 162 5.40 -2.22 -12.12
N ILE A 163 4.81 -1.90 -13.28
CA ILE A 163 5.48 -1.96 -14.58
C ILE A 163 6.64 -0.98 -14.65
N ALA A 164 6.42 0.28 -14.26
CA ALA A 164 7.47 1.30 -14.32
C ALA A 164 8.68 0.95 -13.45
N VAL A 165 8.45 0.37 -12.27
CA VAL A 165 9.53 -0.11 -11.40
C VAL A 165 10.26 -1.31 -11.99
N LEU A 166 9.56 -2.28 -12.60
CA LEU A 166 10.19 -3.37 -13.33
C LEU A 166 11.12 -2.84 -14.44
N HIS A 167 10.65 -1.89 -15.24
CA HIS A 167 11.44 -1.24 -16.30
C HIS A 167 12.64 -0.49 -15.73
N LEU A 168 12.48 0.23 -14.62
CA LEU A 168 13.57 0.94 -13.96
C LEU A 168 14.65 -0.04 -13.51
N ILE A 169 14.28 -1.11 -12.80
CA ILE A 169 15.22 -2.14 -12.34
C ILE A 169 15.89 -2.83 -13.53
N ASN A 170 15.17 -3.14 -14.60
CA ASN A 170 15.78 -3.75 -15.80
C ASN A 170 16.95 -2.91 -16.36
N LYS A 171 16.80 -1.57 -16.33
CA LYS A 171 17.83 -0.63 -16.80
C LYS A 171 19.04 -0.55 -15.87
N ILE A 172 18.87 -0.58 -14.55
CA ILE A 172 19.97 -0.41 -13.57
C ILE A 172 20.41 -1.71 -12.87
N LYS A 173 19.80 -2.83 -13.26
CA LYS A 173 19.94 -4.20 -12.77
C LYS A 173 19.46 -4.48 -11.35
N LYS A 174 19.70 -3.57 -10.42
CA LYS A 174 19.32 -3.72 -9.00
C LYS A 174 19.17 -2.36 -8.33
N LEU A 175 18.46 -2.31 -7.21
CA LEU A 175 18.29 -1.13 -6.34
C LEU A 175 18.66 -1.47 -4.90
N SER A 176 19.28 -0.54 -4.17
CA SER A 176 19.31 -0.61 -2.71
C SER A 176 17.93 -0.25 -2.14
N ARG A 177 17.69 -0.57 -0.86
CA ARG A 177 16.45 -0.15 -0.17
C ARG A 177 16.24 1.36 -0.20
N GLU A 178 17.30 2.14 0.03
CA GLU A 178 17.24 3.60 -0.01
C GLU A 178 16.91 4.11 -1.41
N GLU A 179 17.58 3.58 -2.44
CA GLU A 179 17.30 3.95 -3.83
C GLU A 179 15.86 3.59 -4.21
N PHE A 180 15.38 2.41 -3.81
CA PHE A 180 13.99 2.02 -4.06
C PHE A 180 13.01 2.97 -3.39
N SER A 181 13.17 3.24 -2.08
CA SER A 181 12.25 4.09 -1.32
C SER A 181 12.24 5.55 -1.81
N ILE A 182 13.36 6.07 -2.30
CA ILE A 182 13.43 7.45 -2.79
C ILE A 182 12.91 7.55 -4.23
N PHE A 183 13.40 6.70 -5.13
CA PHE A 183 13.18 6.89 -6.58
C PHE A 183 11.94 6.18 -7.10
N CYS A 184 11.53 5.04 -6.53
CA CYS A 184 10.34 4.33 -7.04
C CYS A 184 9.05 5.10 -6.74
N PRO A 185 8.71 5.46 -5.49
CA PRO A 185 7.48 6.21 -5.17
C PRO A 185 7.40 7.60 -5.83
N THR A 186 8.54 8.23 -6.13
CA THR A 186 8.59 9.56 -6.76
C THR A 186 8.54 9.51 -8.29
N LEU A 187 8.77 8.35 -8.90
CA LEU A 187 8.53 8.14 -10.32
C LEU A 187 7.02 8.14 -10.56
N VAL A 188 6.45 9.26 -11.00
CA VAL A 188 5.00 9.45 -11.20
C VAL A 188 4.57 9.42 -12.66
N HIS A 189 5.51 9.48 -13.61
CA HIS A 189 5.25 9.42 -15.04
C HIS A 189 6.16 8.41 -15.73
N PHE A 190 5.60 7.49 -16.52
CA PHE A 190 6.38 6.45 -17.21
C PHE A 190 7.47 6.98 -18.16
N LYS A 191 7.30 8.18 -18.74
CA LYS A 191 8.30 8.80 -19.64
C LYS A 191 9.57 9.22 -18.89
N ASP A 192 9.52 9.32 -17.56
CA ASP A 192 10.66 9.71 -16.74
C ASP A 192 11.54 8.50 -16.33
N ILE A 193 11.23 7.27 -16.74
CA ILE A 193 12.03 6.08 -16.35
C ILE A 193 13.51 6.24 -16.70
N ASP A 194 13.83 6.76 -17.88
CA ASP A 194 15.22 7.02 -18.30
C ASP A 194 15.89 8.16 -17.53
N LYS A 195 15.11 9.17 -17.15
CA LYS A 195 15.60 10.25 -16.30
C LYS A 195 15.94 9.73 -14.89
N TYR A 196 15.10 8.86 -14.34
CA TYR A 196 15.28 8.26 -13.03
C TYR A 196 16.47 7.30 -12.98
N SER A 197 16.68 6.50 -14.03
CA SER A 197 17.88 5.65 -14.13
C SER A 197 19.17 6.48 -14.07
N LYS A 198 19.21 7.63 -14.75
CA LYS A 198 20.34 8.59 -14.70
C LYS A 198 20.52 9.19 -13.30
N TYR A 199 19.45 9.53 -12.58
CA TYR A 199 19.56 10.03 -11.21
C TYR A 199 20.19 8.99 -10.27
N ILE A 200 19.79 7.73 -10.40
CA ILE A 200 20.34 6.64 -9.59
C ILE A 200 21.82 6.41 -9.92
N LEU A 201 22.18 6.36 -11.20
CA LEU A 201 23.58 6.24 -11.61
C LEU A 201 24.43 7.42 -11.12
N LYS A 202 23.89 8.64 -11.17
CA LYS A 202 24.55 9.82 -10.62
C LYS A 202 24.76 9.70 -9.12
N LEU A 203 23.74 9.30 -8.36
CA LEU A 203 23.84 9.08 -6.91
C LEU A 203 24.95 8.05 -6.58
N ARG A 204 25.01 6.96 -7.36
CA ARG A 204 26.04 5.91 -7.21
C ARG A 204 27.46 6.40 -7.49
N SER A 205 27.65 7.35 -8.41
CA SER A 205 28.96 7.92 -8.73
C SER A 205 29.53 8.84 -7.64
N LEU A 206 28.69 9.33 -6.72
CA LEU A 206 29.12 10.22 -5.64
C LEU A 206 29.90 9.41 -4.60
N LYS A 207 31.03 9.95 -4.14
CA LYS A 207 31.96 9.21 -3.28
C LYS A 207 31.61 9.37 -1.80
N SER A 208 31.28 10.57 -1.36
CA SER A 208 31.00 10.85 0.05
C SER A 208 29.51 10.78 0.39
N LYS A 209 29.20 10.44 1.65
CA LYS A 209 27.83 10.49 2.18
C LYS A 209 27.24 11.90 2.09
N SER A 210 28.04 12.94 2.40
CA SER A 210 27.60 14.33 2.33
C SER A 210 27.14 14.74 0.92
N GLU A 211 27.86 14.32 -0.12
CA GLU A 211 27.45 14.57 -1.51
C GLU A 211 26.14 13.86 -1.85
N LYS A 212 25.99 12.59 -1.44
CA LYS A 212 24.77 11.80 -1.65
C LYS A 212 23.57 12.45 -0.96
N ASP A 213 23.72 12.85 0.29
CA ASP A 213 22.67 13.52 1.06
C ASP A 213 22.27 14.85 0.42
N LYS A 214 23.23 15.64 -0.05
CA LYS A 214 22.96 16.89 -0.79
C LYS A 214 22.21 16.62 -2.09
N PHE A 215 22.60 15.60 -2.84
CA PHE A 215 21.93 15.20 -4.08
C PHE A 215 20.49 14.77 -3.83
N ILE A 216 20.26 13.87 -2.87
CA ILE A 216 18.92 13.39 -2.49
C ILE A 216 18.04 14.57 -2.05
N LYS A 217 18.56 15.46 -1.19
CA LYS A 217 17.82 16.65 -0.75
C LYS A 217 17.45 17.55 -1.92
N LYS A 218 18.37 17.78 -2.86
CA LYS A 218 18.09 18.57 -4.07
C LYS A 218 17.00 17.92 -4.92
N PHE A 219 17.15 16.63 -5.22
CA PHE A 219 16.16 15.85 -5.97
C PHE A 219 14.77 15.91 -5.33
N LEU A 220 14.67 15.71 -4.01
CA LEU A 220 13.39 15.74 -3.31
C LEU A 220 12.76 17.13 -3.29
N LYS A 221 13.56 18.20 -3.12
CA LYS A 221 13.07 19.58 -3.21
C LYS A 221 12.48 19.88 -4.58
N GLU A 222 13.16 19.44 -5.65
CA GLU A 222 12.66 19.56 -7.02
C GLU A 222 11.39 18.74 -7.23
N PHE A 223 11.33 17.50 -6.73
CA PHE A 223 10.15 16.65 -6.83
C PHE A 223 8.94 17.27 -6.14
N TYR A 224 9.06 17.65 -4.86
CA TYR A 224 7.96 18.23 -4.09
C TYR A 224 7.63 19.67 -4.51
N GLY A 225 8.50 20.34 -5.27
CA GLY A 225 8.35 21.74 -5.65
C GLY A 225 8.44 22.68 -4.44
N THR A 226 9.37 22.41 -3.52
CA THR A 226 9.51 23.13 -2.23
C THR A 226 10.95 23.59 -1.99
N LYS A 227 11.12 24.68 -1.24
CA LYS A 227 12.44 25.18 -0.81
C LYS A 227 12.99 24.43 0.41
N SER A 228 12.11 23.88 1.25
CA SER A 228 12.43 23.12 2.46
C SER A 228 11.73 21.76 2.45
N LEU A 229 12.44 20.75 2.94
CA LEU A 229 11.89 19.40 3.13
C LEU A 229 11.54 19.24 4.61
N ASP A 230 10.34 18.78 4.88
CA ASP A 230 9.98 18.34 6.22
C ASP A 230 10.46 16.88 6.43
N ARG A 231 10.67 16.49 7.69
CA ARG A 231 11.13 15.14 8.04
C ARG A 231 10.09 14.08 7.68
N ILE A 232 8.81 14.41 7.82
CA ILE A 232 7.67 13.52 7.58
C ILE A 232 7.61 13.09 6.11
N GLN A 233 7.90 13.99 5.16
CA GLN A 233 7.99 13.73 3.73
C GLN A 233 9.02 12.66 3.43
N ILE A 234 10.19 12.74 4.07
CA ILE A 234 11.27 11.79 3.89
C ILE A 234 10.86 10.44 4.50
N ASP A 235 10.41 10.44 5.75
CA ASP A 235 10.03 9.21 6.47
C ASP A 235 8.90 8.47 5.74
N ASN A 236 7.91 9.19 5.20
CA ASN A 236 6.83 8.63 4.40
C ASN A 236 7.32 7.90 3.14
N LEU A 237 8.38 8.38 2.47
CA LEU A 237 8.94 7.69 1.30
C LEU A 237 9.50 6.31 1.67
N PHE A 238 10.13 6.19 2.84
CA PHE A 238 10.61 4.90 3.32
C PHE A 238 9.47 3.95 3.68
N ASP A 239 8.40 4.45 4.28
CA ASP A 239 7.19 3.67 4.54
C ASP A 239 6.50 3.21 3.24
N TYR A 240 6.38 4.09 2.25
CA TYR A 240 5.77 3.77 0.95
C TYR A 240 6.63 2.78 0.17
N GLY A 241 7.95 2.97 0.17
CA GLY A 241 8.91 2.06 -0.46
C GLY A 241 8.88 0.67 0.18
N ASP A 242 8.90 0.60 1.52
CA ASP A 242 8.80 -0.66 2.26
C ASP A 242 7.52 -1.40 1.89
N ASN A 243 6.39 -0.70 1.91
CA ASN A 243 5.12 -1.32 1.60
C ASN A 243 5.04 -1.78 0.13
N ALA A 244 5.48 -0.95 -0.82
CA ALA A 244 5.51 -1.33 -2.22
C ALA A 244 6.36 -2.59 -2.47
N MET A 245 7.53 -2.72 -1.83
CA MET A 245 8.35 -3.92 -1.92
C MET A 245 7.60 -5.17 -1.44
N ARG A 246 6.85 -5.09 -0.32
CA ARG A 246 6.09 -6.23 0.21
C ARG A 246 5.04 -6.72 -0.78
N TYR A 247 4.31 -5.80 -1.40
CA TYR A 247 3.29 -6.13 -2.41
C TYR A 247 3.94 -6.68 -3.70
N PHE A 248 5.03 -6.06 -4.16
CA PHE A 248 5.71 -6.47 -5.39
C PHE A 248 6.35 -7.86 -5.27
N ARG A 249 6.87 -8.22 -4.09
CA ARG A 249 7.42 -9.56 -3.84
C ARG A 249 6.40 -10.68 -3.99
N LEU A 250 5.14 -10.44 -3.63
CA LEU A 250 4.09 -11.46 -3.79
C LEU A 250 3.94 -11.89 -5.24
N THR A 251 4.21 -11.00 -6.20
CA THR A 251 4.09 -11.32 -7.63
C THR A 251 5.12 -12.35 -8.12
N ARG A 252 6.19 -12.62 -7.36
CA ARG A 252 7.32 -13.45 -7.77
C ARG A 252 8.09 -12.93 -9.00
N TYR A 253 7.98 -11.63 -9.32
CA TYR A 253 8.82 -10.93 -10.31
C TYR A 253 9.95 -10.09 -9.67
N PHE A 254 9.93 -9.97 -8.34
CA PHE A 254 10.91 -9.24 -7.55
C PHE A 254 11.57 -10.18 -6.56
N ARG A 255 12.89 -10.10 -6.46
CA ARG A 255 13.64 -10.74 -5.38
C ARG A 255 14.34 -9.69 -4.53
N ILE A 256 14.37 -9.93 -3.22
CA ILE A 256 15.27 -9.22 -2.32
C ILE A 256 16.46 -10.15 -2.04
N ALA A 257 17.59 -9.86 -2.68
CA ALA A 257 18.83 -10.61 -2.52
C ALA A 257 19.66 -10.02 -1.37
N LYS A 258 20.15 -10.87 -0.47
CA LYS A 258 21.12 -10.49 0.56
C LYS A 258 22.51 -10.53 -0.07
N GLN A 259 23.20 -9.40 -0.07
CA GLN A 259 24.60 -9.32 -0.51
C GLN A 259 25.55 -9.63 0.66
N PRO A 260 26.82 -9.98 0.38
CA PRO A 260 27.87 -9.99 1.39
C PRO A 260 27.85 -8.68 2.19
N LEU A 261 28.12 -8.75 3.51
CA LEU A 261 27.95 -7.65 4.47
C LEU A 261 26.50 -7.30 4.85
N GLY A 262 25.52 -8.14 4.50
CA GLY A 262 24.14 -8.03 5.00
C GLY A 262 23.29 -6.94 4.35
N ARG A 263 23.75 -6.33 3.26
CA ARG A 263 22.98 -5.32 2.51
C ARG A 263 21.93 -6.00 1.63
N TRP A 264 20.72 -5.47 1.64
CA TRP A 264 19.62 -5.95 0.80
C TRP A 264 19.58 -5.22 -0.54
N MET A 265 19.50 -5.98 -1.63
CA MET A 265 19.32 -5.47 -2.99
C MET A 265 18.00 -5.98 -3.57
N ILE A 266 17.30 -5.10 -4.26
CA ILE A 266 16.05 -5.38 -4.96
C ILE A 266 16.37 -5.57 -6.44
N GLU A 267 16.00 -6.72 -6.98
CA GLU A 267 16.34 -7.16 -8.33
C GLU A 267 15.13 -7.82 -8.99
N LEU A 268 15.15 -7.97 -10.32
CA LEU A 268 14.17 -8.81 -11.01
C LEU A 268 14.43 -10.29 -10.71
N GLU A 269 13.37 -11.09 -10.67
CA GLU A 269 13.47 -12.55 -10.52
C GLU A 269 14.04 -13.18 -11.81
N PRO A 270 15.26 -13.76 -11.81
CA PRO A 270 15.86 -14.30 -13.03
C PRO A 270 15.04 -15.40 -13.69
N ALA A 271 14.31 -16.20 -12.90
CA ALA A 271 13.44 -17.25 -13.42
C ALA A 271 12.24 -16.72 -14.23
N ARG A 272 12.03 -15.40 -14.26
CA ARG A 272 10.95 -14.72 -15.02
C ARG A 272 11.47 -13.92 -16.22
N ASN A 273 12.76 -14.07 -16.60
CA ASN A 273 13.38 -13.35 -17.71
C ASN A 273 13.25 -14.05 -19.09
N ASN A 274 12.55 -15.19 -19.14
CA ASN A 274 12.33 -15.97 -20.36
C ASN A 274 10.90 -15.78 -20.89
#